data_AF-A0A8J3ZNS5-F1
#
_entry.id   AF-A0A8J3ZNS5-F1
#
_cell.length_a   1.000
_cell.length_b   1.000
_cell.length_c   1.000
_cell.angle_alpha   90.00
_cell.angle_beta   90.00
_cell.angle_gamma   90.00
#
_symmetry.space_group_name_H-M   'P 1'
#
loop_
_entity.id
_entity.type
_entity.pdbx_description
1 polymer ?
#
loop_
_entity_poly.entity_id
_entity_poly.type
_entity_poly.pdbx_seq_one_letter_code
_entity_poly.pdbx_strand_id
1 'polypeptide(L)' 'MADELDVWRRALAADDPVEDLRAAAQDRLAAGESRDRVIEQLTQLVLELRQEQRPDEDEDPVLDVLDMLTGWCAPGSAI' A
#
# COMPACT_ATOMS: atom_id res chain seq x y z
N MET A 1 -1.55 8.26 -12.92
CA MET A 1 -0.55 8.73 -11.93
C MET A 1 -1.24 9.36 -10.73
N ALA A 2 -1.87 10.55 -10.83
CA ALA A 2 -2.58 11.14 -9.67
C ALA A 2 -3.81 10.32 -9.22
N ASP A 3 -4.59 9.80 -10.17
CA ASP A 3 -5.78 8.97 -9.91
C ASP A 3 -5.43 7.62 -9.24
N GLU A 4 -4.27 7.06 -9.59
CA GLU A 4 -3.74 5.83 -9.02
C GLU A 4 -3.27 6.02 -7.56
N LEU A 5 -2.78 7.21 -7.20
CA LEU A 5 -2.40 7.54 -5.82
C LEU A 5 -3.59 7.98 -4.97
N ASP A 6 -4.67 8.47 -5.59
CA ASP A 6 -5.89 8.89 -4.91
C ASP A 6 -6.56 7.73 -4.17
N VAL A 7 -6.60 6.54 -4.76
CA VAL A 7 -7.16 5.36 -4.09
C VAL A 7 -6.40 5.03 -2.80
N TRP A 8 -5.07 5.16 -2.81
CA TRP A 8 -4.25 4.87 -1.64
C TRP A 8 -4.37 5.95 -0.57
N ARG A 9 -4.41 7.23 -0.98
CA ARG A 9 -4.68 8.35 -0.06
C ARG A 9 -6.06 8.22 0.60
N ARG A 10 -7.06 7.76 -0.15
CA ARG A 10 -8.41 7.53 0.38
C ARG A 10 -8.43 6.39 1.39
N ALA A 11 -7.77 5.29 1.09
CA ALA A 11 -7.63 4.17 2.01
C ALA A 11 -6.87 4.57 3.28
N LEU A 12 -5.83 5.41 3.15
CA LEU A 12 -5.10 5.94 4.30
C LEU A 12 -5.94 6.88 5.18
N ALA A 13 -6.93 7.56 4.63
CA ALA A 13 -7.86 8.41 5.37
C ALA A 13 -9.03 7.64 6.01
N ALA A 14 -9.08 6.31 5.89
CA ALA A 14 -10.08 5.46 6.51
C ALA A 14 -9.88 5.36 8.03
N ASP A 15 -10.89 4.83 8.72
CA ASP A 15 -10.83 4.56 10.16
C ASP A 15 -9.78 3.47 10.49
N ASP A 16 -9.62 2.51 9.57
CA ASP A 16 -8.61 1.46 9.64
C ASP A 16 -7.75 1.46 8.36
N PRO A 17 -6.68 2.28 8.31
CA PRO A 17 -5.90 2.48 7.09
C PRO A 17 -5.17 1.23 6.63
N VAL A 18 -4.74 0.36 7.57
CA VAL A 18 -4.03 -0.89 7.23
C VAL A 18 -4.96 -1.86 6.50
N GLU A 19 -6.15 -2.12 7.04
CA GLU A 19 -7.13 -3.02 6.42
C GLU A 19 -7.59 -2.49 5.05
N ASP A 20 -7.85 -1.18 4.93
CA ASP A 20 -8.36 -0.58 3.70
C ASP A 20 -7.28 -0.55 2.59
N LEU A 21 -6.04 -0.20 2.95
CA LEU A 21 -4.89 -0.27 2.02
C LEU A 21 -4.65 -1.71 1.56
N ARG A 22 -4.76 -2.70 2.47
CA ARG A 22 -4.64 -4.11 2.13
C ARG A 22 -5.76 -4.58 1.21
N ALA A 23 -6.99 -4.14 1.44
CA ALA A 23 -8.14 -4.45 0.58
C ALA A 23 -7.95 -3.85 -0.83
N ALA A 24 -7.53 -2.58 -0.92
CA ALA A 24 -7.22 -1.92 -2.18
C ALA A 24 -6.09 -2.63 -2.94
N ALA A 25 -5.04 -3.08 -2.25
CA ALA A 25 -3.97 -3.87 -2.85
C ALA A 25 -4.46 -5.23 -3.39
N GLN A 26 -5.32 -5.92 -2.65
CA GLN A 26 -5.91 -7.18 -3.13
C GLN A 26 -6.80 -6.97 -4.35
N ASP A 27 -7.60 -5.90 -4.37
CA ASP A 27 -8.46 -5.57 -5.51
C ASP A 27 -7.63 -5.28 -6.78
N ARG A 28 -6.55 -4.51 -6.66
CA ARG A 28 -5.62 -4.24 -7.77
C ARG A 28 -4.94 -5.51 -8.29
N LEU A 29 -4.47 -6.38 -7.39
CA LEU A 29 -3.89 -7.67 -7.76
C LEU A 29 -4.92 -8.57 -8.45
N ALA A 30 -6.17 -8.59 -7.96
CA ALA A 30 -7.27 -9.34 -8.57
C ALA A 30 -7.71 -8.78 -9.93
N ALA A 31 -7.58 -7.46 -10.13
CA ALA A 31 -7.81 -6.79 -11.41
C ALA A 31 -6.69 -7.05 -12.45
N GLY A 32 -5.64 -7.78 -12.07
CA GLY A 32 -4.52 -8.14 -12.94
C GLY A 32 -3.35 -7.16 -12.90
N GLU A 33 -3.33 -6.23 -11.95
CA GLU A 33 -2.17 -5.38 -11.71
C GLU A 33 -1.01 -6.21 -11.13
N SER A 34 0.20 -5.98 -11.63
CA SER A 34 1.38 -6.66 -11.12
C SER A 34 1.70 -6.21 -9.71
N ARG A 35 2.14 -7.14 -8.87
CA ARG A 35 2.57 -6.84 -7.51
C ARG A 35 3.66 -5.78 -7.43
N ASP A 36 4.68 -5.86 -8.28
CA ASP A 36 5.71 -4.81 -8.40
C ASP A 36 5.11 -3.43 -8.63
N ARG A 37 4.03 -3.34 -9.43
CA ARG A 37 3.35 -2.09 -9.72
C ARG A 37 2.59 -1.56 -8.50
N VAL A 38 1.97 -2.44 -7.71
CA VAL A 38 1.32 -2.08 -6.43
C VAL A 38 2.36 -1.59 -5.41
N ILE A 39 3.48 -2.32 -5.28
CA ILE A 39 4.59 -1.96 -4.39
C ILE A 39 5.20 -0.61 -4.79
N GLU A 40 5.42 -0.38 -6.09
CA GLU A 40 5.93 0.89 -6.61
C GLU A 40 5.00 2.04 -6.25
N GLN A 41 3.68 1.89 -6.43
CA GLN A 41 2.69 2.91 -6.08
C GLN A 41 2.66 3.22 -4.57
N LEU A 42 2.68 2.20 -3.71
CA LEU A 42 2.73 2.40 -2.26
C LEU A 42 4.05 3.05 -1.82
N THR A 43 5.17 2.69 -2.44
CA THR A 43 6.47 3.33 -2.19
C THR A 43 6.45 4.82 -2.60
N GLN A 44 5.81 5.14 -3.73
CA GLN A 44 5.61 6.53 -4.15
C GLN A 44 4.73 7.30 -3.15
N LEU A 45 3.68 6.67 -2.60
CA LEU A 45 2.85 7.30 -1.57
C LEU A 45 3.67 7.67 -0.33
N VAL A 46 4.51 6.77 0.17
CA VAL A 46 5.43 7.05 1.29
C VAL A 46 6.33 8.25 0.97
N LEU A 47 6.89 8.30 -0.24
CA LEU A 47 7.73 9.42 -0.66
C LEU A 47 6.95 10.74 -0.73
N GLU A 48 5.67 10.73 -1.11
CA GLU A 48 4.82 11.93 -1.07
C GLU A 48 4.54 12.35 0.38
N LEU A 49 4.16 11.43 1.26
CA LEU A 49 3.89 11.73 2.68
C LEU A 49 5.11 12.38 3.37
N ARG A 50 6.31 11.86 3.09
CA ARG A 50 7.57 12.45 3.58
C ARG A 50 7.84 13.84 3.04
N GLN A 51 7.55 14.07 1.76
CA GLN A 51 7.68 15.41 1.15
C GLN A 51 6.66 16.39 1.72
N GLU A 52 5.46 15.91 2.04
CA GLU A 52 4.39 16.68 2.68
C GLU A 52 4.67 16.94 4.18
N GLN A 53 5.75 16.38 4.74
CA GLN A 53 6.09 16.44 6.17
C GLN A 53 4.94 15.95 7.07
N ARG A 54 4.20 14.94 6.60
CA ARG A 54 3.20 14.24 7.40
C ARG A 54 3.87 13.50 8.56
N PRO A 55 3.19 13.33 9.72
CA PRO A 55 3.72 12.56 10.82
C PRO A 55 3.89 11.09 10.42
N ASP A 56 4.79 10.39 11.10
CA ASP A 56 5.08 8.97 10.87
C ASP A 56 3.82 8.09 11.04
N GLU A 57 2.82 8.55 11.80
CA GLU A 57 1.50 7.90 11.97
C GLU A 57 0.72 7.72 10.65
N ASP A 58 0.93 8.60 9.66
CA ASP A 58 0.36 8.43 8.31
C ASP A 58 1.21 7.46 7.45
N GLU A 59 2.49 7.27 7.77
CA GLU A 59 3.41 6.42 7.00
C GLU A 59 3.38 4.95 7.46
N ASP A 60 3.26 4.71 8.76
CA ASP A 60 3.25 3.39 9.39
C ASP A 60 2.30 2.39 8.72
N PRO A 61 1.02 2.74 8.43
CA PRO A 61 0.08 1.84 7.77
C PRO A 61 0.52 1.42 6.36
N VAL A 62 1.15 2.35 5.62
CA VAL A 62 1.62 2.10 4.26
C VAL A 62 2.83 1.15 4.28
N LEU A 63 3.71 1.33 5.26
CA LEU A 63 4.87 0.46 5.48
C LEU A 63 4.46 -0.95 5.91
N ASP A 64 3.44 -1.10 6.76
CA ASP A 64 2.91 -2.41 7.17
C ASP A 64 2.37 -3.21 5.97
N VAL A 65 1.61 -2.53 5.10
CA VAL A 65 1.09 -3.16 3.86
C VAL A 65 2.21 -3.48 2.88
N LEU A 66 3.24 -2.63 2.77
CA LEU A 66 4.44 -2.92 1.99
C LEU A 66 5.20 -4.13 2.54
N ASP A 67 5.32 -4.27 3.85
CA ASP A 67 5.90 -5.46 4.50
C ASP A 67 5.06 -6.70 4.21
N MET A 68 3.73 -6.65 4.33
CA MET A 68 2.86 -7.76 3.92
C MET A 68 3.04 -8.13 2.44
N LEU A 69 3.09 -7.13 1.56
CA LEU A 69 3.27 -7.29 0.12
C LEU A 69 4.69 -7.69 -0.28
N THR A 70 5.68 -7.61 0.60
CA THR A 70 7.01 -8.17 0.35
C THR A 70 7.17 -9.53 1.06
N GLY A 71 6.46 -9.72 2.16
CA GLY A 71 6.37 -10.90 3.01
C GLY A 71 5.56 -12.06 2.44
N TRP A 72 4.54 -11.85 1.58
CA TRP A 72 3.98 -13.01 0.82
C TRP A 72 4.97 -13.57 -0.22
N CYS A 73 6.18 -13.00 -0.35
CA CYS A 73 7.29 -13.57 -1.10
C CYS A 73 8.18 -14.48 -0.22
N ALA A 74 7.62 -15.15 0.80
CA ALA A 74 8.25 -16.36 1.30
C ALA A 74 7.86 -17.53 0.38
N PRO A 75 8.78 -18.13 -0.41
CA PRO A 75 8.57 -19.46 -0.97
C PRO A 75 8.51 -20.46 0.19
N GLY A 76 7.34 -20.52 0.85
CA GLY A 76 7.20 -21.18 2.15
C GLY A 76 5.80 -21.20 2.76
N SER A 77 4.79 -20.52 2.21
CA SER A 77 3.39 -20.92 2.48
C SER A 77 3.01 -22.09 1.59
N ALA A 78 3.66 -23.23 1.84
CA ALA A 78 3.07 -24.52 1.59
C ALA A 78 2.23 -24.84 2.83
N ILE A 79 0.92 -24.70 2.70
CA ILE A 79 -0.06 -25.45 3.50
C ILE A 79 -0.96 -26.20 2.54
#